data_AF-A0A955UW01-F1
#
_entry.id   AF-A0A955UW01-F1
#
_cell.length_a   1.000
_cell.length_b   1.000
_cell.length_c   1.000
_cell.angle_alpha   90.00
_cell.angle_beta   90.00
_cell.angle_gamma   90.00
#
_symmetry.space_group_name_H-M   'P 1'
#
loop_
_entity.id
_entity.type
_entity.pdbx_description
1 polymer ?
#
loop_
_entity_poly.entity_id
_entity_poly.type
_entity_poly.pdbx_seq_one_letter_code
_entity_poly.pdbx_strand_id
1 'polypeptide(L)'
;MADSPAFELVCREIEENSSLDRLEARGTVRLALKDAGLAAATVSPQHMEIVVERLLPAALEARGIDRADALCARLRSCLRNAADASRAATPDAIFERLGG
;
A
#
# COMPACT_ATOMS: atom_id res chain seq x y z
N MET A 1 -13.31 3.17 -13.43
CA MET A 1 -12.80 1.88 -12.92
C MET A 1 -12.38 2.10 -11.48
N ALA A 2 -12.78 1.22 -10.56
CA ALA A 2 -12.35 1.31 -9.17
C ALA A 2 -10.87 0.92 -9.07
N ASP A 3 -10.07 1.68 -8.33
CA ASP A 3 -8.71 1.27 -7.99
C ASP A 3 -8.74 0.17 -6.91
N SER A 4 -7.66 -0.61 -6.80
CA SER A 4 -7.59 -1.71 -5.83
C SER A 4 -7.57 -1.19 -4.38
N PRO A 5 -8.06 -1.97 -3.40
CA PRO A 5 -7.99 -1.59 -1.98
C PRO A 5 -6.56 -1.35 -1.49
N ALA A 6 -5.58 -2.13 -1.98
CA ALA A 6 -4.17 -1.96 -1.63
C ALA A 6 -3.62 -0.61 -2.13
N PHE A 7 -4.00 -0.20 -3.33
CA PHE A 7 -3.63 1.10 -3.88
C PHE A 7 -4.26 2.25 -3.09
N GLU A 8 -5.56 2.17 -2.81
CA GLU A 8 -6.27 3.21 -2.04
C GLU A 8 -5.70 3.34 -0.62
N LEU A 9 -5.39 2.22 0.04
CA LEU A 9 -4.76 2.22 1.36
C LEU A 9 -3.42 2.97 1.33
N VAL A 10 -2.53 2.64 0.39
CA VAL A 10 -1.21 3.29 0.30
C VAL A 10 -1.34 4.78 -0.02
N CYS A 11 -2.21 5.15 -0.97
CA CYS A 11 -2.41 6.56 -1.32
C CYS A 11 -2.92 7.37 -0.12
N ARG A 12 -3.90 6.83 0.60
CA ARG A 12 -4.46 7.45 1.80
C ARG A 12 -3.39 7.60 2.88
N GLU A 13 -2.61 6.56 3.15
CA GLU A 13 -1.56 6.61 4.17
C GLU A 13 -0.44 7.60 3.79
N ILE A 14 -0.13 7.79 2.50
CA ILE A 14 0.82 8.82 2.05
C ILE A 14 0.22 10.22 2.28
N GLU A 15 -1.03 10.45 1.87
CA GLU A 15 -1.73 11.73 2.08
C GLU A 15 -1.82 12.11 3.56
N GLU A 16 -2.14 11.16 4.44
CA GLU A 16 -2.27 11.41 5.88
C GLU A 16 -0.93 11.65 6.60
N ASN A 17 0.22 11.29 5.98
CA ASN A 17 1.52 11.25 6.67
C ASN A 17 2.66 11.90 5.88
N SER A 18 2.32 12.70 4.89
CA SER A 18 3.27 13.50 4.12
C SER A 18 2.66 14.86 3.82
N SER A 19 3.42 15.71 3.13
CA SER A 19 2.91 16.98 2.61
C SER A 19 2.17 16.84 1.28
N LEU A 20 2.10 15.63 0.71
CA LEU A 20 1.48 15.40 -0.60
C LEU A 20 -0.03 15.43 -0.49
N ASP A 21 -0.68 16.15 -1.40
CA ASP A 21 -2.13 16.08 -1.51
C ASP A 21 -2.58 14.75 -2.14
N ARG A 22 -3.90 14.53 -2.16
CA ARG A 22 -4.49 13.31 -2.71
C ARG A 22 -4.10 13.04 -4.16
N LEU A 23 -4.02 14.08 -5.00
CA LEU A 23 -3.68 13.93 -6.42
C LEU A 23 -2.20 13.57 -6.57
N GLU A 24 -1.33 14.25 -5.83
CA GLU A 24 0.10 14.01 -5.80
C GLU A 24 0.44 12.61 -5.31
N ALA A 25 -0.15 12.17 -4.18
CA ALA A 25 0.04 10.85 -3.61
C ALA A 25 -0.35 9.76 -4.63
N ARG A 26 -1.54 9.87 -5.23
CA ARG A 26 -2.00 8.92 -6.25
C ARG A 26 -1.13 8.92 -7.49
N GLY A 27 -0.70 10.10 -7.95
CA GLY A 27 0.18 10.25 -9.10
C GLY A 27 1.53 9.57 -8.86
N THR A 28 2.11 9.76 -7.67
CA THR A 28 3.38 9.12 -7.27
C THR A 28 3.25 7.59 -7.26
N VAL A 29 2.22 7.05 -6.60
CA VAL A 29 2.02 5.60 -6.52
C VAL A 29 1.74 5.01 -7.89
N ARG A 30 0.94 5.68 -8.74
CA ARG A 30 0.69 5.21 -10.12
C ARG A 30 1.94 5.16 -10.97
N LEU A 31 2.83 6.14 -10.84
CA LEU A 31 4.07 6.14 -11.58
C LEU A 31 4.96 4.98 -11.14
N ALA A 32 5.13 4.79 -9.82
CA ALA A 32 5.89 3.66 -9.28
C ALA A 32 5.31 2.29 -9.69
N LEU A 33 3.98 2.15 -9.72
CA LEU A 33 3.33 0.93 -10.22
C LEU A 33 3.58 0.71 -11.71
N LYS A 34 3.50 1.77 -12.52
CA LYS A 34 3.77 1.70 -13.96
C LYS A 34 5.20 1.24 -14.24
N ASP A 35 6.17 1.76 -13.47
CA ASP A 35 7.58 1.37 -13.59
C ASP A 35 7.81 -0.11 -13.23
N ALA A 36 6.94 -0.68 -12.37
CA ALA A 36 6.91 -2.11 -12.05
C ALA A 36 6.06 -2.97 -13.01
N GLY A 37 5.42 -2.37 -14.03
CA GLY A 37 4.49 -3.08 -14.91
C GLY A 37 3.18 -3.51 -14.24
N LEU A 38 2.79 -2.87 -13.13
CA LEU A 38 1.59 -3.16 -12.35
C LEU A 38 0.49 -2.12 -12.61
N ALA A 39 -0.77 -2.52 -12.43
CA ALA A 39 -1.92 -1.63 -12.58
C ALA A 39 -2.59 -1.33 -11.23
N ALA A 40 -2.90 -0.05 -10.98
CA ALA A 40 -3.56 0.41 -9.75
C ALA A 40 -4.89 -0.32 -9.46
N ALA A 41 -5.62 -0.70 -10.51
CA ALA A 41 -6.91 -1.39 -10.41
C ALA A 41 -6.80 -2.85 -9.94
N THR A 42 -5.66 -3.52 -10.13
CA THR A 42 -5.51 -4.97 -9.92
C THR A 42 -4.34 -5.37 -9.02
N VAL A 43 -3.54 -4.42 -8.56
CA VAL A 43 -2.39 -4.69 -7.70
C VAL A 43 -2.83 -5.31 -6.37
N SER A 44 -2.18 -6.43 -6.00
CA SER A 44 -2.41 -7.12 -4.74
C SER A 44 -1.62 -6.48 -3.59
N PRO A 45 -1.97 -6.75 -2.32
CA PRO A 45 -1.17 -6.29 -1.18
C PRO A 45 0.29 -6.74 -1.24
N GLN A 46 0.57 -7.98 -1.68
CA GLN A 46 1.94 -8.51 -1.76
C GLN A 46 2.77 -7.77 -2.82
N HIS A 47 2.20 -7.54 -4.01
CA HIS A 47 2.89 -6.78 -5.04
C HIS A 47 3.06 -5.30 -4.64
N MET A 48 2.09 -4.74 -3.94
CA MET A 48 2.19 -3.38 -3.39
C MET A 48 3.33 -3.28 -2.36
N GLU A 49 3.52 -4.27 -1.49
CA GLU A 49 4.60 -4.28 -0.50
C GLU A 49 5.98 -4.20 -1.18
N ILE A 50 6.18 -4.93 -2.28
CA ILE A 50 7.42 -4.88 -3.08
C ILE A 50 7.62 -3.48 -3.67
N VAL A 51 6.57 -2.85 -4.20
CA VAL A 51 6.64 -1.49 -4.77
C VAL A 51 6.97 -0.46 -3.68
N VAL A 52 6.32 -0.60 -2.51
CA VAL A 52 6.60 0.23 -1.31
C VAL A 52 8.06 0.10 -0.87
N GLU A 53 8.64 -1.09 -0.96
CA GLU A 53 10.01 -1.35 -0.55
C GLU A 53 11.05 -0.90 -1.59
N ARG A 54 10.76 -1.09 -2.88
CA ARG A 54 11.78 -1.01 -3.94
C ARG A 54 11.74 0.26 -4.76
N LEU A 55 10.58 0.89 -4.90
CA LEU A 55 10.37 1.99 -5.84
C LEU A 55 9.87 3.27 -5.17
N LEU A 56 8.98 3.13 -4.19
CA LEU A 56 8.37 4.25 -3.50
C LEU A 56 9.36 5.14 -2.71
N PRO A 57 10.45 4.65 -2.09
CA PRO A 57 11.37 5.54 -1.37
C PRO A 57 11.94 6.63 -2.28
N ALA A 58 12.53 6.24 -3.41
CA ALA A 58 13.07 7.16 -4.40
C ALA A 58 11.99 8.07 -5.01
N ALA A 59 10.78 7.54 -5.26
CA ALA A 59 9.68 8.33 -5.80
C ALA A 59 9.17 9.40 -4.81
N LEU A 60 9.20 9.10 -3.51
CA LEU A 60 8.81 10.03 -2.44
C LEU A 60 9.90 11.08 -2.19
N GLU A 61 11.17 10.68 -2.18
CA GLU A 61 12.31 11.60 -2.07
C GLU A 61 12.34 12.59 -3.24
N ALA A 62 12.07 12.14 -4.46
CA ALA A 62 11.95 13.00 -5.63
C ALA A 62 10.81 14.03 -5.53
N ARG A 63 9.89 13.85 -4.57
CA ARG A 63 8.81 14.79 -4.23
C ARG A 63 9.09 15.60 -2.97
N GLY A 64 10.32 15.55 -2.44
CA GLY A 64 10.74 16.31 -1.26
C GLY A 64 10.36 15.69 0.08
N ILE A 65 10.06 14.38 0.12
CA ILE A 65 9.76 13.70 1.38
C ILE A 65 11.05 13.16 2.01
N ASP A 66 11.57 13.88 3.01
CA ASP A 66 12.87 13.58 3.64
C ASP A 66 12.90 12.26 4.45
N ARG A 67 11.75 11.79 4.93
CA ARG A 67 11.63 10.57 5.76
C ARG A 67 10.93 9.44 5.00
N ALA A 68 11.23 9.29 3.72
CA ALA A 68 10.61 8.31 2.84
C ALA A 68 10.72 6.88 3.36
N ASP A 69 11.88 6.46 3.87
CA ASP A 69 12.07 5.11 4.44
C ASP A 69 11.16 4.81 5.62
N ALA A 70 11.00 5.77 6.54
CA ALA A 70 10.13 5.61 7.70
C ALA A 70 8.65 5.51 7.28
N LEU A 71 8.24 6.31 6.28
CA LEU A 71 6.91 6.23 5.70
C LEU A 71 6.70 4.87 5.00
N CYS A 72 7.67 4.41 4.20
CA CYS A 72 7.62 3.09 3.56
C CYS A 72 7.55 1.94 4.58
N ALA A 73 8.29 2.00 5.68
CA ALA A 73 8.20 1.02 6.75
C ALA A 73 6.78 0.95 7.36
N ARG A 74 6.16 2.11 7.59
CA ARG A 74 4.75 2.18 8.04
C ARG A 74 3.79 1.60 7.01
N LEU A 75 3.92 1.99 5.74
CA LEU A 75 3.06 1.51 4.66
C LEU A 75 3.06 -0.02 4.56
N ARG A 76 4.23 -0.66 4.66
CA ARG A 76 4.34 -2.13 4.68
C ARG A 76 3.61 -2.74 5.87
N SER A 77 3.73 -2.14 7.06
CA SER A 77 2.98 -2.60 8.24
C SER A 77 1.47 -2.49 8.05
N CYS A 78 0.98 -1.40 7.46
CA CYS A 78 -0.44 -1.25 7.13
C CYS A 78 -0.91 -2.31 6.12
N LEU A 79 -0.11 -2.58 5.08
CA LEU A 79 -0.43 -3.61 4.07
C LEU A 79 -0.50 -5.02 4.67
N ARG A 80 0.45 -5.39 5.53
CA ARG A 80 0.45 -6.68 6.22
C ARG A 80 -0.77 -6.82 7.14
N ASN A 81 -1.05 -5.80 7.95
CA ASN A 81 -2.22 -5.80 8.83
C ASN A 81 -3.54 -5.93 8.05
N ALA A 82 -3.66 -5.25 6.91
CA ALA A 82 -4.83 -5.36 6.05
C ALA A 82 -4.98 -6.75 5.42
N ALA A 83 -3.87 -7.36 4.99
CA ALA A 83 -3.85 -8.71 4.45
C ALA A 83 -4.24 -9.76 5.51
N ASP A 84 -3.74 -9.61 6.74
CA ASP A 84 -4.05 -10.50 7.87
C ASP A 84 -5.51 -10.37 8.30
N ALA A 85 -6.02 -9.14 8.41
CA ALA A 85 -7.43 -8.89 8.71
C ALA A 85 -8.35 -9.53 7.66
N SER A 86 -8.00 -9.43 6.38
CA SER A 86 -8.75 -10.07 5.30
C SER A 86 -8.72 -11.59 5.37
N ARG A 87 -7.61 -12.20 5.84
CA ARG A 87 -7.49 -13.65 6.01
C ARG A 87 -8.29 -14.14 7.22
N ALA A 88 -8.23 -13.42 8.33
CA ALA A 88 -8.98 -13.74 9.55
C ALA A 88 -10.50 -13.61 9.36
N ALA A 89 -10.96 -12.78 8.42
CA ALA A 89 -12.37 -12.65 8.05
C ALA A 89 -12.92 -13.81 7.21
N THR A 90 -12.11 -14.83 6.90
CA THR A 90 -12.59 -16.02 6.20
C THR A 90 -13.41 -16.91 7.14
N PRO A 91 -14.55 -17.47 6.70
CA PRO A 91 -15.36 -18.37 7.53
C PRO A 91 -14.54 -19.52 8.12
N ASP A 92 -13.65 -20.13 7.33
CA ASP A 92 -12.80 -21.25 7.76
C ASP A 92 -11.87 -20.87 8.94
N ALA A 93 -11.29 -19.66 8.92
CA ALA A 93 -10.47 -19.16 10.03
C ALA A 93 -11.28 -18.88 11.31
N ILE A 94 -12.59 -18.61 11.18
CA ILE A 94 -13.50 -18.44 12.31
C ILE A 94 -13.88 -19.82 12.89
N PHE A 95 -14.12 -20.82 12.04
CA PHE A 95 -14.46 -22.18 12.46
C PHE A 95 -13.30 -22.88 13.20
N GLU A 96 -12.05 -22.73 12.75
CA GLU A 96 -10.88 -23.23 13.48
C GLU A 96 -10.71 -22.60 14.87
N ARG A 97 -11.16 -21.34 15.06
CA ARG A 97 -11.04 -20.61 16.33
C ARG A 97 -12.11 -20.97 17.36
N LEU A 98 -13.26 -21.51 16.93
CA LEU A 98 -14.39 -21.85 17.81
C LEU A 98 -14.52 -23.35 18.06
N GLY A 99 -13.79 -24.18 17.31
CA GLY A 99 -13.79 -25.65 17.41
C GLY A 99 -12.62 -26.25 18.21
N GLY A 100 -11.86 -25.43 18.94
CA GLY A 100 -10.75 -25.85 19.82
C GLY A 100 -11.17 -25.97 21.28
#